data_AF-A0A399SXG8-F1
#
_entry.id   AF-A0A399SXG8-F1
#
_cell.length_a   1.000
_cell.length_b   1.000
_cell.length_c   1.000
_cell.angle_alpha   90.00
_cell.angle_beta   90.00
_cell.angle_gamma   90.00
#
_symmetry.space_group_name_H-M   'P 1'
#
loop_
_entity.id
_entity.type
_entity.pdbx_description
1 polymer ?
#
loop_
_entity_poly.entity_id
_entity_poly.type
_entity_poly.pdbx_seq_one_letter_code
_entity_poly.pdbx_strand_id
1 'polypeptide(L)'
;MHLHRKIVILIAILLLAFLAKGQQQDGSVLERRVTLRIQDQPLESILAQISWQAGVYFSYDASVVDSEKKCSVEAENKSLFTVLNQLFEPAKYSLIERENQVIISLKPDKPQTDEAIADSIPVKYFFLSGKLLEDRKGKPVPYASVSVFNQPIGTISNSDGEFLLKLHPDNINDTVVISSMGYAQIRLPASKLLDEDLFILQPISIRIKEVTVTAISAQKLLENIRHNLERNYTAHPRLMTAFYRETVKQDGAYINVSEAVLEILKSPYVNTFRSDLVRLIKGRKSPDVQPFRWLNFKLQGGPFTIVQLDVVKTMESFISKAFENSYKYEVSRVVLYHEEPVYVLTFTPASDDVFPGYIGEMYVHRESFAIVHASFRFNKSSLNEAVSFMIRKKPPKVKARPTYVQYSVNYQQYQGKWHLSSAQASVKFKIRSKRDRLNSEFHSVSDLLITNIQPTELKRFSGDERFSRDDVFVEKLGQFDEKYWENYNIIKPDEDLRNAFKEK
;
A
#
# COMPACT_ATOMS: atom_id res chain seq x y z
N MET A 1 53.98 -8.64 -21.51
CA MET A 1 53.52 -7.60 -20.56
C MET A 1 52.10 -7.07 -20.81
N HIS A 2 51.60 -6.97 -22.05
CA HIS A 2 50.24 -6.45 -22.30
C HIS A 2 49.07 -7.38 -21.92
N LEU A 3 49.27 -8.71 -21.98
CA LEU A 3 48.22 -9.69 -21.65
C LEU A 3 47.94 -9.76 -20.14
N HIS A 4 48.98 -9.69 -19.31
CA HIS A 4 48.85 -9.63 -17.86
C HIS A 4 48.15 -8.36 -17.37
N ARG A 5 48.35 -7.21 -18.04
CA ARG A 5 47.70 -5.95 -17.66
C ARG A 5 46.18 -5.96 -17.95
N LYS A 6 45.73 -6.69 -18.98
CA LYS A 6 44.28 -6.87 -19.27
C LYS A 6 43.60 -7.85 -18.33
N ILE A 7 44.29 -8.93 -17.94
CA ILE A 7 43.78 -9.93 -16.99
C ILE A 7 43.63 -9.33 -15.58
N VAL A 8 44.57 -8.48 -15.15
CA VAL A 8 44.48 -7.80 -13.84
C VAL A 8 43.35 -6.76 -13.79
N ILE A 9 43.07 -6.05 -14.89
CA ILE A 9 41.94 -5.11 -14.97
C ILE A 9 40.59 -5.85 -14.97
N LEU A 10 40.48 -7.01 -15.62
CA LEU A 10 39.26 -7.84 -15.62
C LEU A 10 38.98 -8.44 -14.22
N ILE A 11 40.02 -8.88 -13.51
CA ILE A 11 39.93 -9.42 -12.15
C ILE A 11 39.58 -8.31 -11.14
N ALA A 12 40.08 -7.08 -11.32
CA ALA A 12 39.71 -5.94 -10.48
C ALA A 12 38.26 -5.46 -10.69
N ILE A 13 37.72 -5.56 -11.91
CA ILE A 13 36.30 -5.25 -12.20
C ILE A 13 35.38 -6.36 -11.67
N LEU A 14 35.80 -7.64 -11.72
CA LEU A 14 35.06 -8.75 -11.08
C LEU A 14 35.08 -8.67 -9.54
N LEU A 15 36.15 -8.17 -8.94
CA LEU A 15 36.26 -7.97 -7.48
C LEU A 15 35.48 -6.74 -7.00
N LEU A 16 35.33 -5.68 -7.81
CA LEU A 16 34.46 -4.54 -7.48
C LEU A 16 32.95 -4.89 -7.56
N ALA A 17 32.56 -5.91 -8.33
CA ALA A 17 31.17 -6.37 -8.41
C ALA A 17 30.71 -7.18 -7.16
N PHE A 18 31.63 -7.65 -6.32
CA PHE A 18 31.31 -8.48 -5.15
C PHE A 18 31.29 -7.72 -3.81
N LEU A 19 31.75 -6.46 -3.75
CA LEU A 19 31.81 -5.67 -2.51
C LEU A 19 30.59 -4.77 -2.24
N ALA A 20 29.50 -4.91 -3.00
CA ALA A 20 28.23 -4.24 -2.72
C ALA A 20 27.16 -5.16 -2.13
N LYS A 21 27.52 -6.32 -1.54
CA LYS A 21 26.64 -7.07 -0.63
C LYS A 21 26.64 -6.38 0.73
N GLY A 22 25.91 -5.27 0.82
CA GLY A 22 25.82 -4.46 2.04
C GLY A 22 24.45 -3.85 2.32
N GLN A 23 23.42 -4.19 1.54
CA GLN A 23 22.04 -3.84 1.88
C GLN A 23 21.10 -5.03 1.57
N GLN A 24 20.37 -5.45 2.61
CA GLN A 24 19.20 -6.34 2.63
C GLN A 24 19.46 -7.87 2.60
N GLN A 25 19.59 -8.48 3.78
CA GLN A 25 19.62 -9.95 3.99
C GLN A 25 18.39 -10.50 4.75
N ASP A 26 17.24 -9.83 4.67
CA ASP A 26 16.02 -10.26 5.38
C ASP A 26 15.00 -11.02 4.51
N GLY A 27 15.18 -11.05 3.18
CA GLY A 27 14.32 -11.76 2.22
C GLY A 27 14.57 -13.25 2.09
N SER A 28 13.70 -13.93 1.33
CA SER A 28 13.86 -15.34 1.00
C SER A 28 15.14 -15.56 0.21
N VAL A 29 15.88 -16.63 0.50
CA VAL A 29 17.05 -17.03 -0.32
C VAL A 29 16.65 -17.30 -1.76
N LEU A 30 15.38 -17.66 -2.00
CA LEU A 30 14.84 -17.91 -3.33
C LEU A 30 14.76 -16.63 -4.18
N GLU A 31 14.89 -15.44 -3.59
CA GLU A 31 14.91 -14.16 -4.33
C GLU A 31 16.29 -13.78 -4.85
N ARG A 32 17.35 -14.44 -4.37
CA ARG A 32 18.72 -14.10 -4.75
C ARG A 32 18.90 -14.28 -6.25
N ARG A 33 19.46 -13.26 -6.90
CA ARG A 33 19.63 -13.26 -8.35
C ARG A 33 20.93 -13.96 -8.77
N VAL A 34 20.85 -14.78 -9.81
CA VAL A 34 21.97 -15.47 -10.45
C VAL A 34 21.99 -15.20 -11.94
N THR A 35 23.15 -15.43 -12.55
CA THR A 35 23.34 -15.35 -14.01
C THR A 35 24.09 -16.59 -14.45
N LEU A 36 23.43 -17.43 -15.25
CA LEU A 36 23.91 -18.73 -15.69
C LEU A 36 23.78 -18.81 -17.21
N ARG A 37 24.81 -19.36 -17.85
CA ARG A 37 24.79 -19.74 -19.27
C ARG A 37 25.35 -21.14 -19.37
N ILE A 38 24.48 -22.13 -19.23
CA ILE A 38 24.86 -23.54 -19.10
C ILE A 38 24.20 -24.32 -20.22
N GLN A 39 25.01 -25.14 -20.89
CA GLN A 39 24.57 -26.10 -21.89
C GLN A 39 25.10 -27.49 -21.53
N ASP A 40 24.19 -28.46 -21.48
CA ASP A 40 24.48 -29.90 -21.33
C ASP A 40 25.44 -30.25 -20.15
N GLN A 41 25.21 -29.68 -18.97
CA GLN A 41 25.99 -29.99 -17.75
C GLN A 41 25.19 -30.80 -16.73
N PRO A 42 25.83 -31.68 -15.93
CA PRO A 42 25.17 -32.40 -14.84
C PRO A 42 24.51 -31.44 -13.84
N LEU A 43 23.29 -31.77 -13.39
CA LEU A 43 22.51 -30.97 -12.46
C LEU A 43 23.28 -30.63 -11.17
N GLU A 44 24.05 -31.56 -10.62
CA GLU A 44 24.90 -31.28 -9.45
C GLU A 44 25.90 -30.14 -9.68
N SER A 45 26.53 -30.09 -10.86
CA SER A 45 27.47 -29.05 -11.24
C SER A 45 26.77 -27.69 -11.40
N ILE A 46 25.52 -27.69 -11.86
CA ILE A 46 24.68 -26.47 -11.95
C ILE A 46 24.35 -25.97 -10.53
N LEU A 47 23.90 -26.86 -9.64
CA LEU A 47 23.58 -26.51 -8.25
C LEU A 47 24.81 -26.02 -7.49
N ALA A 48 26.01 -26.56 -7.75
CA ALA A 48 27.26 -26.09 -7.16
C ALA A 48 27.60 -24.65 -7.61
N GLN A 49 27.41 -24.34 -8.90
CA GLN A 49 27.61 -22.97 -9.42
C GLN A 49 26.62 -21.98 -8.80
N ILE A 50 25.35 -22.36 -8.71
CA ILE A 50 24.32 -21.57 -8.03
C ILE A 50 24.70 -21.36 -6.56
N SER A 51 25.12 -22.42 -5.87
CA SER A 51 25.53 -22.37 -4.46
C SER A 51 26.64 -21.34 -4.25
N TRP A 52 27.64 -21.32 -5.11
CA TRP A 52 28.76 -20.38 -5.05
C TRP A 52 28.32 -18.93 -5.31
N GLN A 53 27.51 -18.69 -6.35
CA GLN A 53 27.08 -17.34 -6.73
C GLN A 53 26.10 -16.72 -5.71
N ALA A 54 25.10 -17.49 -5.30
CA ALA A 54 24.04 -17.03 -4.42
C ALA A 54 24.34 -17.24 -2.92
N GLY A 55 25.41 -17.99 -2.59
CA GLY A 55 25.76 -18.34 -1.22
C GLY A 55 24.66 -19.14 -0.53
N VAL A 56 24.13 -20.17 -1.19
CA VAL A 56 23.03 -21.03 -0.71
C VAL A 56 23.47 -22.49 -0.76
N TYR A 57 22.93 -23.35 0.10
CA TYR A 57 23.21 -24.79 0.06
C TYR A 57 21.99 -25.55 -0.46
N PHE A 58 22.20 -26.66 -1.17
CA PHE A 58 21.13 -27.54 -1.62
C PHE A 58 21.17 -28.88 -0.87
N SER A 59 20.01 -29.42 -0.55
CA SER A 59 19.86 -30.77 -0.02
C SER A 59 18.73 -31.49 -0.74
N TYR A 60 18.95 -32.75 -1.11
CA TYR A 60 17.99 -33.60 -1.78
C TYR A 60 18.37 -35.07 -1.59
N ASP A 61 17.38 -35.95 -1.75
CA ASP A 61 17.61 -37.39 -1.81
C ASP A 61 18.06 -37.79 -3.24
N ALA A 62 19.24 -38.40 -3.35
CA ALA A 62 19.80 -38.83 -4.63
C ALA A 62 18.99 -39.96 -5.31
N SER A 63 18.13 -40.67 -4.58
CA SER A 63 17.19 -41.64 -5.16
C SER A 63 16.00 -40.97 -5.87
N VAL A 64 15.77 -39.69 -5.59
CA VAL A 64 14.62 -38.90 -6.04
C VAL A 64 15.00 -37.84 -7.08
N VAL A 65 16.19 -37.28 -6.94
CA VAL A 65 16.77 -36.29 -7.85
C VAL A 65 17.94 -36.93 -8.58
N ASP A 66 17.79 -37.12 -9.90
CA ASP A 66 18.88 -37.54 -10.77
C ASP A 66 19.87 -36.37 -10.96
N SER A 67 20.94 -36.37 -10.16
CA SER A 67 21.95 -35.31 -10.17
C SER A 67 22.86 -35.34 -11.39
N GLU A 68 22.98 -36.51 -12.05
CA GLU A 68 23.80 -36.69 -13.26
C GLU A 68 23.04 -36.28 -14.53
N LYS A 69 21.71 -36.10 -14.43
CA LYS A 69 20.89 -35.59 -15.52
C LYS A 69 21.50 -34.31 -16.06
N LYS A 70 21.81 -34.34 -17.36
CA LYS A 70 22.30 -33.15 -18.06
C LYS A 70 21.18 -32.17 -18.33
N CYS A 71 21.44 -30.92 -17.99
CA CYS A 71 20.50 -29.81 -18.11
C CYS A 71 21.15 -28.63 -18.83
N SER A 72 20.32 -27.84 -19.50
CA SER A 72 20.72 -26.55 -20.07
C SER A 72 19.84 -25.47 -19.46
N VAL A 73 20.45 -24.37 -19.03
CA VAL A 73 19.74 -23.25 -18.42
C VAL A 73 20.42 -21.94 -18.84
N GLU A 74 19.61 -21.00 -19.28
CA GLU A 74 20.03 -19.65 -19.57
C GLU A 74 19.19 -18.69 -18.72
N ALA A 75 19.88 -17.98 -17.84
CA ALA A 75 19.27 -17.05 -16.91
C ALA A 75 20.19 -15.83 -16.76
N GLU A 76 19.65 -14.63 -16.92
CA GLU A 76 20.39 -13.39 -16.70
C GLU A 76 19.67 -12.58 -15.63
N ASN A 77 20.36 -12.36 -14.50
CA ASN A 77 19.84 -11.65 -13.34
C ASN A 77 18.45 -12.13 -12.88
N LYS A 78 18.24 -13.44 -12.82
CA LYS A 78 16.97 -14.06 -12.40
C LYS A 78 17.06 -14.61 -10.99
N SER A 79 15.96 -14.54 -10.24
CA SER A 79 15.84 -15.13 -8.90
C SER A 79 16.07 -16.65 -8.92
N LEU A 80 16.59 -17.18 -7.81
CA LEU A 80 16.69 -18.62 -7.60
C LEU A 80 15.33 -19.31 -7.75
N PHE A 81 14.24 -18.68 -7.32
CA PHE A 81 12.88 -19.19 -7.50
C PHE A 81 12.61 -19.52 -8.97
N THR A 82 12.89 -18.58 -9.87
CA THR A 82 12.68 -18.76 -11.31
C THR A 82 13.62 -19.82 -11.89
N VAL A 83 14.91 -19.77 -11.55
CA VAL A 83 15.91 -20.70 -12.08
C VAL A 83 15.66 -22.13 -11.60
N LEU A 84 15.37 -22.32 -10.32
CA LEU A 84 15.09 -23.64 -9.76
C LEU A 84 13.79 -24.23 -10.31
N ASN A 85 12.77 -23.42 -10.57
CA ASN A 85 11.54 -23.89 -11.22
C ASN A 85 11.72 -24.19 -12.73
N GLN A 86 12.81 -23.77 -13.35
CA GLN A 86 13.20 -24.24 -14.69
C GLN A 86 13.94 -25.58 -14.63
N LEU A 87 14.78 -25.77 -13.60
CA LEU A 87 15.56 -27.00 -13.40
C LEU A 87 14.71 -28.15 -12.84
N PHE A 88 13.73 -27.84 -11.99
CA PHE A 88 12.84 -28.78 -11.34
C PHE A 88 11.39 -28.48 -11.72
N GLU A 89 10.67 -29.51 -12.19
CA GLU A 89 9.26 -29.37 -12.55
C GLU A 89 8.42 -28.98 -11.32
N PRO A 90 7.77 -27.80 -11.31
CA PRO A 90 7.03 -27.32 -10.14
C PRO A 90 5.84 -28.22 -9.76
N ALA A 91 5.37 -29.06 -10.69
CA ALA A 91 4.31 -30.04 -10.45
C ALA A 91 4.81 -31.25 -9.65
N LYS A 92 6.09 -31.60 -9.77
CA LYS A 92 6.68 -32.82 -9.20
C LYS A 92 7.51 -32.54 -7.94
N TYR A 93 8.23 -31.42 -7.91
CA TYR A 93 9.15 -31.08 -6.83
C TYR A 93 8.63 -29.92 -5.98
N SER A 94 9.02 -29.93 -4.71
CA SER A 94 8.85 -28.82 -3.77
C SER A 94 10.22 -28.23 -3.41
N LEU A 95 10.26 -26.91 -3.25
CA LEU A 95 11.45 -26.16 -2.86
C LEU A 95 11.17 -25.58 -1.47
N ILE A 96 11.82 -26.13 -0.45
CA ILE A 96 11.61 -25.73 0.94
C ILE A 96 12.84 -24.97 1.42
N GLU A 97 12.65 -23.71 1.78
CA GLU A 97 13.70 -22.89 2.39
C GLU A 97 13.85 -23.21 3.88
N ARG A 98 15.11 -23.35 4.31
CA ARG A 98 15.55 -23.47 5.70
C ARG A 98 16.82 -22.63 5.89
N GLU A 99 16.68 -21.46 6.49
CA GLU A 99 17.77 -20.48 6.66
C GLU A 99 18.49 -20.17 5.34
N ASN A 100 19.70 -20.70 5.15
CA ASN A 100 20.53 -20.50 3.97
C ASN A 100 20.61 -21.74 3.08
N GLN A 101 19.67 -22.67 3.25
CA GLN A 101 19.57 -23.94 2.55
C GLN A 101 18.22 -24.06 1.82
N VAL A 102 18.25 -24.65 0.63
CA VAL A 102 17.07 -25.05 -0.15
C VAL A 102 17.00 -26.57 -0.20
N ILE A 103 15.96 -27.13 0.39
CA ILE A 103 15.66 -28.56 0.37
C ILE A 103 14.75 -28.85 -0.81
N ILE A 104 15.14 -29.80 -1.66
CA ILE A 104 14.39 -30.22 -2.84
C ILE A 104 13.83 -31.63 -2.56
N SER A 105 12.51 -31.77 -2.60
CA SER A 105 11.81 -33.03 -2.32
C SER A 105 10.65 -33.25 -3.30
N LEU A 106 10.14 -34.49 -3.41
CA LEU A 106 8.91 -34.74 -4.17
C LEU A 106 7.71 -34.14 -3.44
N LYS A 107 6.76 -33.62 -4.21
CA LYS A 107 5.43 -33.30 -3.68
C LYS A 107 4.70 -34.61 -3.33
N PRO A 108 4.02 -34.67 -2.18
CA PRO A 108 3.20 -35.84 -1.83
C PRO A 108 1.99 -35.95 -2.79
N ASP A 109 1.61 -37.19 -3.14
CA ASP A 109 0.49 -37.50 -4.05
C ASP A 109 -0.90 -37.08 -3.51
N LYS A 110 -0.98 -36.71 -2.23
CA LYS A 110 -2.18 -36.12 -1.62
C LYS A 110 -1.79 -34.87 -0.85
N PRO A 111 -2.57 -33.77 -0.93
CA PRO A 111 -2.39 -32.64 -0.03
C PRO A 111 -2.68 -33.10 1.40
N GLN A 112 -1.63 -33.27 2.20
CA GLN A 112 -1.77 -33.48 3.63
C GLN A 112 -2.16 -32.15 4.27
N THR A 113 -3.36 -32.09 4.86
CA THR A 113 -3.68 -31.14 5.93
C THR A 113 -2.93 -31.60 7.16
N ASP A 114 -1.68 -31.15 7.32
CA ASP A 114 -0.96 -31.37 8.55
C ASP A 114 -1.17 -30.15 9.47
N GLU A 115 -2.03 -30.35 10.47
CA GLU A 115 -1.95 -29.62 11.73
C GLU A 115 -0.63 -30.00 12.44
N ALA A 116 0.12 -28.96 12.81
CA ALA A 116 1.20 -28.92 13.80
C ALA A 116 2.49 -29.73 13.55
N ILE A 117 3.60 -29.02 13.29
CA ILE A 117 4.64 -28.69 14.28
C ILE A 117 5.09 -27.26 13.97
N ALA A 118 4.70 -26.31 14.83
CA ALA A 118 5.23 -24.95 14.81
C ALA A 118 6.60 -24.95 15.46
N ASP A 119 7.62 -25.44 14.74
CA ASP A 119 9.00 -25.16 15.11
C ASP A 119 9.35 -23.74 14.70
N SER A 120 9.99 -23.05 15.63
CA SER A 120 10.37 -21.63 15.73
C SER A 120 11.24 -21.04 14.60
N ILE A 121 11.08 -21.49 13.35
CA ILE A 121 11.77 -20.90 12.20
C ILE A 121 10.96 -19.70 11.70
N PRO A 122 11.52 -18.48 11.70
CA PRO A 122 10.83 -17.32 11.16
C PRO A 122 10.57 -17.52 9.66
N VAL A 123 9.31 -17.35 9.25
CA VAL A 123 8.92 -17.40 7.84
C VAL A 123 9.68 -16.32 7.07
N LYS A 124 10.33 -16.73 5.96
CA LYS A 124 10.99 -15.82 5.02
C LYS A 124 10.00 -15.37 3.94
N TYR A 125 9.78 -14.07 3.85
CA TYR A 125 8.85 -13.48 2.88
C TYR A 125 9.53 -13.24 1.54
N PHE A 126 8.74 -13.25 0.47
CA PHE A 126 9.11 -12.70 -0.83
C PHE A 126 8.81 -11.20 -0.88
N PHE A 127 9.66 -10.42 -1.55
CA PHE A 127 9.58 -8.97 -1.67
C PHE A 127 9.38 -8.59 -3.14
N LEU A 128 8.13 -8.56 -3.58
CA LEU A 128 7.77 -8.08 -4.91
C LEU A 128 7.87 -6.55 -4.93
N SER A 129 8.82 -6.01 -5.69
CA SER A 129 9.06 -4.58 -5.77
C SER A 129 9.21 -4.11 -7.20
N GLY A 130 8.92 -2.84 -7.47
CA GLY A 130 9.15 -2.27 -8.79
C GLY A 130 8.62 -0.85 -8.91
N LYS A 131 8.67 -0.34 -10.14
CA LYS A 131 8.19 1.00 -10.50
C LYS A 131 7.06 0.91 -11.53
N LEU A 132 6.01 1.69 -11.31
CA LEU A 132 4.85 1.79 -12.20
C LEU A 132 4.94 3.06 -13.04
N LEU A 133 4.93 2.93 -14.37
CA LEU A 133 4.94 4.05 -15.31
C LEU A 133 3.79 3.96 -16.32
N GLU A 134 3.35 5.10 -16.86
CA GLU A 134 2.35 5.16 -17.94
C GLU A 134 2.89 4.55 -19.26
N ASP A 135 4.19 4.77 -19.53
CA ASP A 135 4.96 4.19 -20.63
C ASP A 135 6.46 4.14 -20.27
N ARG A 136 7.33 3.59 -21.13
CA ARG A 136 8.77 3.41 -20.84
C ARG A 136 9.55 4.73 -20.62
N LYS A 137 9.03 5.87 -21.07
CA LYS A 137 9.55 7.23 -20.82
C LYS A 137 8.55 8.08 -20.02
N GLY A 138 7.49 7.43 -19.54
CA GLY A 138 6.27 8.06 -19.08
C GLY A 138 6.37 8.55 -17.66
N LYS A 139 5.30 9.19 -17.22
CA LYS A 139 5.15 9.66 -15.84
C LYS A 139 4.98 8.47 -14.90
N PRO A 140 5.40 8.59 -13.63
CA PRO A 140 5.06 7.60 -12.62
C PRO A 140 3.55 7.52 -12.43
N VAL A 141 3.04 6.34 -12.10
CA VAL A 141 1.64 6.12 -11.72
C VAL A 141 1.57 6.02 -10.19
N PRO A 142 1.28 7.13 -9.49
CA PRO A 142 1.26 7.15 -8.04
C PRO A 142 -0.03 6.55 -7.49
N TYR A 143 0.03 6.05 -6.26
CA TYR A 143 -1.12 5.56 -5.49
C TYR A 143 -1.92 4.44 -6.19
N ALA A 144 -1.29 3.70 -7.11
CA ALA A 144 -1.86 2.51 -7.70
C ALA A 144 -1.91 1.38 -6.66
N SER A 145 -2.97 0.58 -6.67
CA SER A 145 -3.09 -0.60 -5.82
C SER A 145 -2.20 -1.71 -6.35
N VAL A 146 -1.51 -2.40 -5.44
CA VAL A 146 -0.73 -3.62 -5.71
C VAL A 146 -1.13 -4.65 -4.65
N SER A 147 -2.00 -5.60 -4.99
CA SER A 147 -2.61 -6.51 -4.02
C SER A 147 -2.76 -7.94 -4.54
N VAL A 148 -2.81 -8.89 -3.60
CA VAL A 148 -3.15 -10.29 -3.91
C VAL A 148 -4.66 -10.37 -4.17
N PHE A 149 -5.03 -10.97 -5.30
CA PHE A 149 -6.41 -11.03 -5.75
C PHE A 149 -7.33 -11.67 -4.69
N ASN A 150 -8.39 -10.94 -4.32
CA ASN A 150 -9.38 -11.37 -3.32
C ASN A 150 -8.78 -11.73 -1.94
N GLN A 151 -7.64 -11.14 -1.59
CA GLN A 151 -7.04 -11.24 -0.25
C GLN A 151 -6.77 -9.83 0.28
N PRO A 152 -6.79 -9.63 1.62
CA PRO A 152 -6.57 -8.32 2.22
C PRO A 152 -5.07 -8.02 2.33
N ILE A 153 -4.25 -8.55 1.42
CA ILE A 153 -2.80 -8.44 1.37
C ILE A 153 -2.45 -7.51 0.22
N GLY A 154 -1.85 -6.36 0.52
CA GLY A 154 -1.53 -5.38 -0.51
C GLY A 154 -0.71 -4.20 -0.01
N THR A 155 -0.28 -3.41 -0.97
CA THR A 155 0.36 -2.10 -0.80
C THR A 155 -0.16 -1.13 -1.87
N ILE A 156 0.31 0.12 -1.82
CA ILE A 156 0.10 1.09 -2.89
C ILE A 156 1.44 1.66 -3.35
N SER A 157 1.52 2.09 -4.61
CA SER A 157 2.69 2.83 -5.11
C SER A 157 2.78 4.22 -4.47
N ASN A 158 3.99 4.70 -4.27
CA ASN A 158 4.26 6.03 -3.75
C ASN A 158 4.14 7.11 -4.85
N SER A 159 4.48 8.36 -4.54
CA SER A 159 4.44 9.48 -5.49
C SER A 159 5.36 9.31 -6.71
N ASP A 160 6.43 8.51 -6.58
CA ASP A 160 7.35 8.14 -7.67
C ASP A 160 6.91 6.88 -8.42
N GLY A 161 5.74 6.32 -8.11
CA GLY A 161 5.24 5.08 -8.69
C GLY A 161 5.96 3.82 -8.21
N GLU A 162 6.82 3.91 -7.20
CA GLU A 162 7.50 2.74 -6.64
C GLU A 162 6.64 2.05 -5.59
N PHE A 163 6.72 0.71 -5.53
CA PHE A 163 6.00 -0.09 -4.54
C PHE A 163 6.88 -1.20 -3.96
N LEU A 164 6.42 -1.75 -2.84
CA LEU A 164 6.99 -2.94 -2.21
C LEU A 164 5.87 -3.77 -1.57
N LEU A 165 5.60 -4.95 -2.12
CA LEU A 165 4.65 -5.92 -1.61
C LEU A 165 5.42 -7.09 -1.00
N LYS A 166 5.25 -7.29 0.30
CA LYS A 166 5.72 -8.46 1.04
C LYS A 166 4.68 -9.57 0.94
N LEU A 167 5.14 -10.75 0.54
CA LEU A 167 4.31 -11.91 0.27
C LEU A 167 4.79 -13.09 1.11
N HIS A 168 3.85 -13.74 1.79
CA HIS A 168 4.13 -15.03 2.41
C HIS A 168 4.49 -16.04 1.31
N PRO A 169 5.37 -17.03 1.56
CA PRO A 169 5.70 -18.07 0.59
C PRO A 169 4.48 -18.75 -0.04
N ASP A 170 3.43 -18.98 0.75
CA ASP A 170 2.18 -19.58 0.28
C ASP A 170 1.47 -18.73 -0.79
N ASN A 171 1.73 -17.42 -0.83
CA ASN A 171 1.14 -16.49 -1.79
C ASN A 171 1.98 -16.28 -3.06
N ILE A 172 3.15 -16.90 -3.21
CA ILE A 172 4.03 -16.64 -4.37
C ILE A 172 3.42 -17.10 -5.70
N ASN A 173 2.50 -18.06 -5.65
CA ASN A 173 1.76 -18.53 -6.82
C ASN A 173 0.39 -17.87 -6.97
N ASP A 174 -0.03 -17.05 -6.01
CA ASP A 174 -1.29 -16.32 -6.08
C ASP A 174 -1.20 -15.20 -7.11
N THR A 175 -2.37 -14.83 -7.65
CA THR A 175 -2.47 -13.75 -8.62
C THR A 175 -2.36 -12.40 -7.92
N VAL A 176 -1.37 -11.60 -8.33
CA VAL A 176 -1.25 -10.19 -7.96
C VAL A 176 -1.98 -9.34 -9.01
N VAL A 177 -2.73 -8.36 -8.53
CA VAL A 177 -3.40 -7.34 -9.32
C VAL A 177 -2.73 -6.00 -9.05
N ILE A 178 -2.25 -5.35 -10.12
CA ILE A 178 -1.80 -3.97 -10.11
C ILE A 178 -2.83 -3.14 -10.86
N SER A 179 -3.44 -2.17 -10.19
CA SER A 179 -4.53 -1.38 -10.76
C SER A 179 -4.49 0.09 -10.36
N SER A 180 -4.94 0.95 -11.27
CA SER A 180 -5.12 2.37 -11.03
C SER A 180 -6.30 2.87 -11.85
N MET A 181 -6.98 3.91 -11.36
CA MET A 181 -8.16 4.47 -12.03
C MET A 181 -7.78 5.02 -13.42
N GLY A 182 -8.50 4.58 -14.46
CA GLY A 182 -8.22 5.00 -15.84
C GLY A 182 -7.08 4.23 -16.54
N TYR A 183 -6.54 3.18 -15.93
CA TYR A 183 -5.46 2.35 -16.46
C TYR A 183 -5.86 0.89 -16.64
N ALA A 184 -5.20 0.22 -17.58
CA ALA A 184 -5.29 -1.23 -17.73
C ALA A 184 -4.60 -1.91 -16.55
N GLN A 185 -5.29 -2.87 -15.95
CA GLN A 185 -4.74 -3.63 -14.84
C GLN A 185 -3.73 -4.66 -15.32
N ILE A 186 -2.72 -4.93 -14.50
CA ILE A 186 -1.84 -6.10 -14.66
C ILE A 186 -2.34 -7.17 -13.70
N ARG A 187 -2.56 -8.38 -14.21
CA ARG A 187 -3.04 -9.52 -13.43
C ARG A 187 -2.21 -10.75 -13.74
N LEU A 188 -1.24 -11.05 -12.88
CA LEU A 188 -0.28 -12.13 -13.07
C LEU A 188 0.07 -12.81 -11.73
N PRO A 189 0.43 -14.11 -11.73
CA PRO A 189 1.00 -14.75 -10.54
C PRO A 189 2.21 -13.97 -10.01
N ALA A 190 2.33 -13.83 -8.68
CA ALA A 190 3.44 -13.08 -8.07
C ALA A 190 4.82 -13.59 -8.53
N SER A 191 4.97 -14.90 -8.69
CA SER A 191 6.16 -15.56 -9.23
C SER A 191 6.60 -15.01 -10.59
N LYS A 192 5.67 -14.62 -11.46
CA LYS A 192 5.99 -14.03 -12.78
C LYS A 192 6.42 -12.57 -12.69
N LEU A 193 6.16 -11.91 -11.56
CA LEU A 193 6.50 -10.51 -11.33
C LEU A 193 7.78 -10.35 -10.52
N LEU A 194 8.26 -11.41 -9.86
CA LEU A 194 9.39 -11.38 -8.92
C LEU A 194 10.69 -10.86 -9.55
N ASP A 195 10.90 -11.16 -10.83
CA ASP A 195 12.09 -10.76 -11.59
C ASP A 195 11.89 -9.48 -12.42
N GLU A 196 10.77 -8.78 -12.25
CA GLU A 196 10.42 -7.58 -13.00
C GLU A 196 10.61 -6.34 -12.12
N ASP A 197 11.40 -5.37 -12.59
CA ASP A 197 11.66 -4.12 -11.85
C ASP A 197 10.78 -2.95 -12.34
N LEU A 198 10.19 -3.08 -13.53
CA LEU A 198 9.41 -2.04 -14.21
C LEU A 198 8.09 -2.59 -14.77
N PHE A 199 6.99 -1.93 -14.44
CA PHE A 199 5.65 -2.29 -14.87
C PHE A 199 5.01 -1.12 -15.60
N ILE A 200 4.44 -1.38 -16.77
CA ILE A 200 3.77 -0.37 -17.59
C ILE A 200 2.26 -0.50 -17.41
N LEU A 201 1.63 0.51 -16.82
CA LEU A 201 0.18 0.62 -16.74
C LEU A 201 -0.28 1.52 -17.88
N GLN A 202 -0.88 0.91 -18.91
CA GLN A 202 -1.34 1.66 -20.08
C GLN A 202 -2.62 2.43 -19.75
N PRO A 203 -2.71 3.74 -20.05
CA PRO A 203 -3.96 4.48 -19.93
C PRO A 203 -5.04 3.86 -20.82
N ILE A 204 -6.20 3.56 -20.26
CA ILE A 204 -7.35 3.13 -21.06
C ILE A 204 -8.02 4.39 -21.60
N SER A 205 -7.79 4.67 -22.88
CA SER A 205 -8.62 5.60 -23.63
C SER A 205 -9.88 4.87 -24.10
N ILE A 206 -10.93 4.89 -23.28
CA ILE A 206 -12.26 4.59 -23.81
C ILE A 206 -12.55 5.75 -24.77
N ARG A 207 -12.54 5.52 -26.08
CA ARG A 207 -13.23 6.43 -27.00
C ARG A 207 -14.68 6.36 -26.57
N ILE A 208 -15.09 7.32 -25.76
CA ILE A 208 -16.47 7.51 -25.38
C ILE A 208 -17.15 7.81 -26.72
N LYS A 209 -17.66 6.78 -27.43
CA LYS A 209 -18.92 6.95 -28.14
C LYS A 209 -19.77 7.59 -27.08
N GLU A 210 -20.23 8.80 -27.32
CA GLU A 210 -21.13 9.57 -26.48
C GLU A 210 -22.28 8.63 -26.09
N VAL A 211 -22.07 7.83 -25.05
CA VAL A 211 -23.08 6.99 -24.46
C VAL A 211 -23.82 8.05 -23.71
N THR A 212 -24.91 8.51 -24.29
CA THR A 212 -25.82 9.47 -23.68
C THR A 212 -25.91 9.08 -22.21
N VAL A 213 -25.35 9.91 -21.32
CA VAL A 213 -25.31 9.63 -19.88
C VAL A 213 -26.73 9.85 -19.36
N THR A 214 -27.64 8.98 -19.77
CA THR A 214 -29.10 9.08 -19.58
C THR A 214 -29.69 7.80 -18.99
N ALA A 215 -28.89 6.77 -18.71
CA ALA A 215 -29.40 5.52 -18.15
C ALA A 215 -29.80 5.60 -16.67
N ILE A 216 -29.22 6.53 -15.89
CA ILE A 216 -29.54 6.69 -14.45
C ILE A 216 -29.40 8.15 -14.02
N SER A 217 -30.38 8.66 -13.28
CA SER A 217 -30.29 9.99 -12.67
C SER A 217 -29.38 9.96 -11.43
N ALA A 218 -28.75 11.08 -11.09
CA ALA A 218 -27.94 11.21 -9.88
C ALA A 218 -28.73 10.83 -8.61
N GLN A 219 -29.99 11.26 -8.52
CA GLN A 219 -30.88 10.89 -7.42
C GLN A 219 -31.05 9.37 -7.32
N LYS A 220 -31.34 8.70 -8.45
CA LYS A 220 -31.53 7.24 -8.44
C LYS A 220 -30.23 6.50 -8.10
N LEU A 221 -29.09 7.02 -8.53
CA LEU A 221 -27.78 6.47 -8.17
C LEU A 221 -27.54 6.55 -6.65
N LEU A 222 -27.79 7.70 -6.02
CA LEU A 222 -27.68 7.87 -4.56
C LEU A 222 -28.64 6.96 -3.79
N GLU A 223 -29.88 6.82 -4.24
CA GLU A 223 -30.85 5.88 -3.67
C GLU A 223 -30.32 4.43 -3.73
N ASN A 224 -29.78 4.02 -4.87
CA ASN A 224 -29.25 2.68 -5.06
C ASN A 224 -28.01 2.42 -4.19
N ILE A 225 -27.11 3.40 -4.02
CA ILE A 225 -25.95 3.28 -3.12
C ILE A 225 -26.43 2.94 -1.70
N ARG A 226 -27.38 3.72 -1.17
CA ARG A 226 -27.89 3.52 0.20
C ARG A 226 -28.64 2.20 0.35
N HIS A 227 -29.45 1.84 -0.64
CA HIS A 227 -30.23 0.60 -0.61
C HIS A 227 -29.34 -0.66 -0.65
N ASN A 228 -28.17 -0.60 -1.29
CA ASN A 228 -27.27 -1.74 -1.43
C ASN A 228 -26.19 -1.82 -0.33
N LEU A 229 -26.27 -1.03 0.76
CA LEU A 229 -25.25 -1.04 1.81
C LEU A 229 -25.09 -2.42 2.48
N GLU A 230 -26.18 -3.05 2.89
CA GLU A 230 -26.14 -4.38 3.55
C GLU A 230 -25.59 -5.46 2.60
N ARG A 231 -25.92 -5.36 1.31
CA ARG A 231 -25.40 -6.25 0.26
C ARG A 231 -23.90 -6.05 0.06
N ASN A 232 -23.43 -4.81 -0.02
CA ASN A 232 -22.07 -4.50 -0.43
C ASN A 232 -21.04 -4.52 0.71
N TYR A 233 -21.45 -4.22 1.95
CA TYR A 233 -20.53 -4.08 3.08
C TYR A 233 -20.84 -5.09 4.19
N THR A 234 -19.89 -5.29 5.10
CA THR A 234 -20.03 -6.27 6.19
C THR A 234 -21.00 -5.79 7.27
N ALA A 235 -21.89 -6.71 7.68
CA ALA A 235 -22.75 -6.55 8.85
C ALA A 235 -22.09 -7.06 10.15
N HIS A 236 -20.89 -7.62 10.06
CA HIS A 236 -20.15 -8.18 11.18
C HIS A 236 -18.89 -7.37 11.48
N PRO A 237 -18.47 -7.28 12.77
CA PRO A 237 -17.21 -6.66 13.13
C PRO A 237 -16.02 -7.31 12.41
N ARG A 238 -15.01 -6.48 12.16
CA ARG A 238 -13.72 -6.90 11.59
C ARG A 238 -12.60 -6.25 12.36
N LEU A 239 -11.52 -7.00 12.58
CA LEU A 239 -10.26 -6.44 13.04
C LEU A 239 -9.38 -6.24 11.81
N MET A 240 -8.93 -5.01 11.59
CA MET A 240 -8.10 -4.65 10.45
C MET A 240 -6.72 -4.24 10.95
N THR A 241 -5.67 -4.72 10.30
CA THR A 241 -4.32 -4.18 10.47
C THR A 241 -4.09 -3.12 9.41
N ALA A 242 -3.48 -2.00 9.79
CA ALA A 242 -3.22 -0.92 8.87
C ALA A 242 -1.83 -0.30 9.06
N PHE A 243 -1.19 0.06 7.95
CA PHE A 243 -0.07 0.99 7.94
C PHE A 243 -0.62 2.42 7.92
N TYR A 244 -0.05 3.28 8.75
CA TYR A 244 -0.35 4.70 8.81
C TYR A 244 0.93 5.51 8.75
N ARG A 245 0.94 6.57 7.94
CA ARG A 245 2.03 7.52 7.87
C ARG A 245 1.50 8.93 7.89
N GLU A 246 2.15 9.79 8.65
CA GLU A 246 1.92 11.22 8.64
C GLU A 246 3.24 11.94 8.37
N THR A 247 3.23 12.80 7.36
CA THR A 247 4.36 13.69 7.04
C THR A 247 3.92 15.13 7.19
N VAL A 248 4.81 15.97 7.69
CA VAL A 248 4.60 17.41 7.78
C VAL A 248 5.78 18.10 7.11
N LYS A 249 5.49 18.92 6.11
CA LYS A 249 6.45 19.81 5.47
C LYS A 249 6.23 21.25 5.92
N GLN A 250 7.29 22.00 6.14
CA GLN A 250 7.29 23.45 6.30
C GLN A 250 8.01 24.08 5.12
N ASP A 251 7.31 24.92 4.36
CA ASP A 251 7.85 25.60 3.18
C ASP A 251 8.57 24.64 2.20
N GLY A 252 8.05 23.41 2.08
CA GLY A 252 8.59 22.36 1.22
C GLY A 252 9.53 21.35 1.90
N ALA A 253 10.15 21.71 3.02
CA ALA A 253 11.08 20.82 3.72
C ALA A 253 10.36 19.94 4.76
N TYR A 254 10.68 18.65 4.84
CA TYR A 254 10.15 17.78 5.89
C TYR A 254 10.57 18.29 7.28
N ILE A 255 9.60 18.42 8.20
CA ILE A 255 9.81 18.77 9.62
C ILE A 255 9.26 17.70 10.58
N ASN A 256 8.44 16.78 10.09
CA ASN A 256 8.00 15.61 10.85
C ASN A 256 7.67 14.46 9.91
N VAL A 257 8.09 13.26 10.30
CA VAL A 257 7.64 12.01 9.69
C VAL A 257 7.35 11.02 10.80
N SER A 258 6.13 10.52 10.83
CA SER A 258 5.66 9.58 11.83
C SER A 258 4.94 8.43 11.14
N GLU A 259 5.23 7.20 11.54
CA GLU A 259 4.67 5.99 10.93
C GLU A 259 4.19 5.03 12.02
N ALA A 260 3.12 4.29 11.77
CA ALA A 260 2.59 3.29 12.70
C ALA A 260 1.96 2.09 11.99
N VAL A 261 1.99 0.94 12.68
CA VAL A 261 1.01 -0.12 12.50
C VAL A 261 -0.11 0.11 13.51
N LEU A 262 -1.33 0.10 12.99
CA LEU A 262 -2.55 0.26 13.74
C LEU A 262 -3.36 -1.03 13.69
N GLU A 263 -4.18 -1.21 14.71
CA GLU A 263 -5.36 -2.07 14.61
C GLU A 263 -6.63 -1.24 14.67
N ILE A 264 -7.53 -1.52 13.74
CA ILE A 264 -8.82 -0.87 13.63
C ILE A 264 -9.88 -1.94 13.89
N LEU A 265 -10.61 -1.79 15.00
CA LEU A 265 -11.83 -2.54 15.21
C LEU A 265 -12.95 -1.86 14.42
N LYS A 266 -13.18 -2.37 13.21
CA LYS A 266 -14.22 -1.92 12.30
C LYS A 266 -15.57 -2.43 12.79
N SER A 267 -16.45 -1.49 13.13
CA SER A 267 -17.83 -1.80 13.45
C SER A 267 -18.63 -2.13 12.18
N PRO A 268 -19.75 -2.88 12.27
CA PRO A 268 -20.63 -3.13 11.13
C PRO A 268 -21.00 -1.86 10.37
N TYR A 269 -21.14 -1.90 9.04
CA TYR A 269 -21.51 -0.71 8.26
C TYR A 269 -22.97 -0.31 8.43
N VAL A 270 -23.80 -1.27 8.83
CA VAL A 270 -25.26 -1.16 8.85
C VAL A 270 -25.78 -1.38 10.28
N ASN A 271 -26.85 -0.67 10.62
CA ASN A 271 -27.61 -0.84 11.87
C ASN A 271 -26.75 -0.82 13.15
N THR A 272 -25.77 0.10 13.23
CA THR A 272 -24.95 0.24 14.43
C THR A 272 -24.76 1.70 14.86
N PHE A 273 -24.89 1.93 16.16
CA PHE A 273 -24.48 3.18 16.82
C PHE A 273 -23.00 3.17 17.22
N ARG A 274 -22.28 2.09 16.93
CA ARG A 274 -20.86 1.97 17.28
C ARG A 274 -20.00 2.69 16.26
N SER A 275 -19.03 3.43 16.79
CA SER A 275 -17.93 3.99 16.02
C SER A 275 -16.79 3.00 15.91
N ASP A 276 -15.98 3.14 14.87
CA ASP A 276 -14.74 2.39 14.74
C ASP A 276 -13.76 2.80 15.84
N LEU A 277 -12.99 1.84 16.32
CA LEU A 277 -11.98 2.05 17.34
C LEU A 277 -10.61 1.77 16.74
N VAL A 278 -9.62 2.57 17.13
CA VAL A 278 -8.24 2.44 16.64
C VAL A 278 -7.32 2.26 17.84
N ARG A 279 -6.37 1.35 17.76
CA ARG A 279 -5.26 1.25 18.72
C ARG A 279 -3.92 1.25 18.01
N LEU A 280 -2.91 1.77 18.70
CA LEU A 280 -1.53 1.66 18.25
C LEU A 280 -1.05 0.24 18.55
N ILE A 281 -0.56 -0.46 17.54
CA ILE A 281 0.26 -1.65 17.79
C ILE A 281 1.67 -1.21 18.07
N LYS A 282 2.21 -0.41 17.14
CA LYS A 282 3.58 0.05 17.17
C LYS A 282 3.72 1.26 16.24
N GLY A 283 4.54 2.25 16.58
CA GLY A 283 4.93 3.28 15.64
C GLY A 283 6.28 3.91 15.97
N ARG A 284 6.83 4.62 14.99
CA ARG A 284 8.10 5.32 15.07
C ARG A 284 7.93 6.77 14.66
N LYS A 285 8.78 7.61 15.23
CA LYS A 285 8.98 8.99 14.79
C LYS A 285 10.41 9.09 14.25
N SER A 286 10.58 9.73 13.09
CA SER A 286 11.93 9.99 12.59
C SER A 286 12.67 10.91 13.59
N PRO A 287 13.86 10.50 14.09
CA PRO A 287 14.55 11.17 15.19
C PRO A 287 15.04 12.59 14.83
N ASP A 288 15.25 12.90 13.55
CA ASP A 288 16.08 14.05 13.13
C ASP A 288 15.41 15.07 12.22
N VAL A 289 14.09 15.02 12.12
CA VAL A 289 13.32 16.07 11.44
C VAL A 289 13.16 17.26 12.40
N GLN A 290 13.74 18.40 12.03
CA GLN A 290 13.87 19.64 12.83
C GLN A 290 12.79 19.77 13.91
N PRO A 291 13.14 19.90 15.20
CA PRO A 291 12.12 20.01 16.25
C PRO A 291 11.22 21.20 15.94
N PHE A 292 9.99 20.89 15.53
CA PHE A 292 8.99 21.89 15.25
C PHE A 292 8.80 22.76 16.50
N ARG A 293 9.25 24.01 16.44
CA ARG A 293 9.22 24.97 17.56
C ARG A 293 7.81 25.51 17.84
N TRP A 294 6.78 24.66 17.87
CA TRP A 294 5.54 24.92 18.62
C TRP A 294 4.98 23.63 19.20
N LEU A 295 5.47 23.26 20.39
CA LEU A 295 4.96 22.19 21.26
C LEU A 295 3.47 22.35 21.68
N ASN A 296 2.74 23.32 21.13
CA ASN A 296 1.37 23.67 21.51
C ASN A 296 0.41 23.88 20.33
N PHE A 297 0.84 23.62 19.09
CA PHE A 297 -0.07 23.62 17.94
C PHE A 297 -0.60 22.19 17.74
N LYS A 298 -1.85 21.93 18.15
CA LYS A 298 -2.49 20.61 18.04
C LYS A 298 -3.50 20.65 16.89
N LEU A 299 -3.16 20.02 15.78
CA LEU A 299 -4.10 19.77 14.68
C LEU A 299 -4.99 18.58 15.04
N GLN A 300 -6.30 18.67 14.77
CA GLN A 300 -7.14 17.48 14.73
C GLN A 300 -6.77 16.71 13.47
N GLY A 301 -6.25 15.50 13.66
CA GLY A 301 -5.66 14.65 12.63
C GLY A 301 -5.35 13.27 13.22
N GLY A 302 -4.35 12.58 12.68
CA GLY A 302 -3.88 11.32 13.24
C GLY A 302 -4.71 10.07 12.87
N PRO A 303 -4.31 8.90 13.41
CA PRO A 303 -4.93 7.59 13.16
C PRO A 303 -6.44 7.54 13.34
N PHE A 304 -6.99 8.25 14.33
CA PHE A 304 -8.43 8.25 14.57
C PHE A 304 -9.18 8.96 13.44
N THR A 305 -8.77 10.17 13.09
CA THR A 305 -9.46 11.02 12.10
C THR A 305 -9.41 10.41 10.70
N ILE A 306 -8.29 9.82 10.29
CA ILE A 306 -8.16 9.22 8.95
C ILE A 306 -9.10 8.02 8.74
N VAL A 307 -9.39 7.25 9.80
CA VAL A 307 -10.35 6.14 9.74
C VAL A 307 -11.78 6.64 9.56
N GLN A 308 -12.08 7.86 10.03
CA GLN A 308 -13.38 8.51 9.81
C GLN A 308 -13.57 9.01 8.37
N LEU A 309 -12.56 8.94 7.51
CA LEU A 309 -12.70 9.28 6.08
C LEU A 309 -13.44 8.20 5.28
N ASP A 310 -13.76 7.05 5.87
CA ASP A 310 -14.61 6.06 5.23
C ASP A 310 -16.03 6.63 5.01
N VAL A 311 -16.24 7.25 3.85
CA VAL A 311 -17.45 7.99 3.47
C VAL A 311 -18.70 7.10 3.46
N VAL A 312 -18.53 5.80 3.21
CA VAL A 312 -19.60 4.81 3.29
C VAL A 312 -19.93 4.54 4.76
N LYS A 313 -18.93 4.32 5.61
CA LYS A 313 -19.18 4.06 7.03
C LYS A 313 -19.78 5.27 7.75
N THR A 314 -19.33 6.47 7.42
CA THR A 314 -19.82 7.72 8.04
C THR A 314 -21.10 8.25 7.41
N MET A 315 -21.52 7.70 6.26
CA MET A 315 -22.61 8.26 5.44
C MET A 315 -22.40 9.76 5.27
N GLU A 316 -21.28 10.12 4.64
CA GLU A 316 -20.85 11.51 4.47
C GLU A 316 -21.95 12.38 3.85
N SER A 317 -21.91 13.69 4.10
CA SER A 317 -22.94 14.66 3.71
C SER A 317 -23.34 14.61 2.23
N PHE A 318 -22.43 14.32 1.30
CA PHE A 318 -22.75 14.15 -0.12
C PHE A 318 -23.31 12.76 -0.50
N ILE A 319 -23.50 11.87 0.47
CA ILE A 319 -24.11 10.54 0.32
C ILE A 319 -25.41 10.47 1.14
N SER A 320 -25.44 11.04 2.34
CA SER A 320 -26.56 10.98 3.27
C SER A 320 -27.88 11.50 2.68
N LYS A 321 -29.00 10.82 2.99
CA LYS A 321 -30.33 11.30 2.58
C LYS A 321 -30.68 12.65 3.21
N ALA A 322 -30.22 12.91 4.43
CA ALA A 322 -30.54 14.14 5.17
C ALA A 322 -29.96 15.40 4.51
N PHE A 323 -28.82 15.26 3.82
CA PHE A 323 -28.10 16.35 3.16
C PHE A 323 -28.24 16.33 1.64
N GLU A 324 -29.05 15.42 1.07
CA GLU A 324 -29.17 15.24 -0.37
C GLU A 324 -29.50 16.55 -1.10
N ASN A 325 -30.43 17.35 -0.56
CA ASN A 325 -30.83 18.64 -1.14
C ASN A 325 -29.82 19.78 -0.88
N SER A 326 -28.79 19.54 -0.06
CA SER A 326 -27.71 20.50 0.19
C SER A 326 -26.63 20.47 -0.90
N TYR A 327 -26.74 19.55 -1.86
CA TYR A 327 -25.75 19.32 -2.91
C TYR A 327 -26.39 19.27 -4.29
N LYS A 328 -25.63 19.73 -5.29
CA LYS A 328 -25.91 19.53 -6.72
C LYS A 328 -25.06 18.38 -7.21
N TYR A 329 -25.66 17.48 -7.98
CA TYR A 329 -25.03 16.26 -8.46
C TYR A 329 -25.11 16.14 -9.98
N GLU A 330 -24.07 15.57 -10.57
CA GLU A 330 -24.02 15.27 -12.00
C GLU A 330 -23.29 13.95 -12.23
N VAL A 331 -23.95 13.00 -12.91
CA VAL A 331 -23.29 11.80 -13.43
C VAL A 331 -22.49 12.25 -14.66
N SER A 332 -21.20 12.51 -14.46
CA SER A 332 -20.36 13.17 -15.47
C SER A 332 -19.92 12.23 -16.59
N ARG A 333 -19.59 10.97 -16.26
CA ARG A 333 -19.04 9.98 -17.19
C ARG A 333 -19.13 8.57 -16.61
N VAL A 334 -18.84 7.58 -17.46
CA VAL A 334 -18.55 6.20 -17.07
C VAL A 334 -17.10 5.90 -17.41
N VAL A 335 -16.35 5.36 -16.45
CA VAL A 335 -14.98 4.90 -16.64
C VAL A 335 -14.88 3.41 -16.37
N LEU A 336 -13.77 2.79 -16.76
CA LEU A 336 -13.44 1.43 -16.37
C LEU A 336 -12.53 1.44 -15.14
N TYR A 337 -12.85 0.60 -14.17
CA TYR A 337 -12.03 0.31 -12.99
C TYR A 337 -12.08 -1.19 -12.76
N HIS A 338 -10.90 -1.85 -12.72
CA HIS A 338 -10.81 -3.31 -12.66
C HIS A 338 -11.58 -4.01 -13.80
N GLU A 339 -11.53 -3.44 -15.01
CA GLU A 339 -12.29 -3.88 -16.19
C GLU A 339 -13.82 -3.77 -16.05
N GLU A 340 -14.32 -3.27 -14.93
CA GLU A 340 -15.74 -3.07 -14.68
C GLU A 340 -16.17 -1.61 -14.90
N PRO A 341 -17.38 -1.36 -15.42
CA PRO A 341 -17.90 -0.01 -15.60
C PRO A 341 -18.27 0.64 -14.26
N VAL A 342 -17.84 1.88 -14.10
CA VAL A 342 -18.03 2.69 -12.89
C VAL A 342 -18.56 4.07 -13.26
N TYR A 343 -19.68 4.47 -12.66
CA TYR A 343 -20.22 5.81 -12.80
C TYR A 343 -19.37 6.80 -12.02
N VAL A 344 -19.08 7.96 -12.61
CA VAL A 344 -18.43 9.08 -11.90
C VAL A 344 -19.48 10.13 -11.59
N LEU A 345 -19.89 10.19 -10.32
CA LEU A 345 -20.83 11.18 -9.81
C LEU A 345 -20.06 12.34 -9.19
N THR A 346 -20.20 13.54 -9.75
CA THR A 346 -19.66 14.76 -9.18
C THR A 346 -20.68 15.38 -8.22
N PHE A 347 -20.19 16.08 -7.21
CA PHE A 347 -21.02 16.79 -6.24
C PHE A 347 -20.41 18.13 -5.83
N THR A 348 -21.27 19.12 -5.65
CA THR A 348 -20.92 20.47 -5.19
C THR A 348 -21.99 20.99 -4.24
N PRO A 349 -21.67 21.85 -3.26
CA PRO A 349 -22.68 22.40 -2.37
C PRO A 349 -23.67 23.27 -3.14
N ALA A 350 -24.95 23.22 -2.77
CA ALA A 350 -26.00 23.99 -3.42
C ALA A 350 -25.91 25.50 -3.12
N SER A 351 -25.34 25.86 -1.96
CA SER A 351 -25.02 27.22 -1.52
C SER A 351 -23.72 27.24 -0.70
N ASP A 352 -23.18 28.44 -0.44
CA ASP A 352 -21.96 28.61 0.34
C ASP A 352 -22.15 28.33 1.85
N ASP A 353 -23.39 28.30 2.34
CA ASP A 353 -23.74 28.09 3.76
C ASP A 353 -23.76 26.60 4.17
N VAL A 354 -23.59 25.69 3.20
CA VAL A 354 -23.55 24.25 3.47
C VAL A 354 -22.22 23.89 4.13
N PHE A 355 -22.29 23.31 5.34
CA PHE A 355 -21.14 22.82 6.07
C PHE A 355 -21.34 21.36 6.57
N PRO A 356 -20.35 20.46 6.39
CA PRO A 356 -19.15 20.66 5.58
C PRO A 356 -19.50 20.75 4.09
N GLY A 357 -19.04 21.80 3.42
CA GLY A 357 -19.28 22.03 1.99
C GLY A 357 -18.19 21.38 1.15
N TYR A 358 -18.42 20.12 0.80
CA TYR A 358 -17.48 19.36 -0.02
C TYR A 358 -17.71 19.55 -1.52
N ILE A 359 -16.62 19.62 -2.27
CA ILE A 359 -16.63 19.53 -3.74
C ILE A 359 -15.79 18.32 -4.11
N GLY A 360 -16.31 17.47 -4.99
CA GLY A 360 -15.59 16.26 -5.36
C GLY A 360 -16.30 15.39 -6.38
N GLU A 361 -15.76 14.18 -6.51
CA GLU A 361 -16.34 13.10 -7.29
C GLU A 361 -16.26 11.78 -6.53
N MET A 362 -17.27 10.92 -6.72
CA MET A 362 -17.25 9.54 -6.27
C MET A 362 -17.52 8.60 -7.43
N TYR A 363 -16.90 7.44 -7.33
CA TYR A 363 -16.87 6.40 -8.34
C TYR A 363 -17.72 5.25 -7.83
N VAL A 364 -18.79 4.95 -8.56
CA VAL A 364 -19.84 4.01 -8.14
C VAL A 364 -19.92 2.86 -9.12
N HIS A 365 -19.65 1.65 -8.63
CA HIS A 365 -19.71 0.43 -9.43
C HIS A 365 -21.09 0.26 -10.06
N ARG A 366 -21.16 0.03 -11.37
CA ARG A 366 -22.41 0.09 -12.13
C ARG A 366 -23.47 -0.92 -11.69
N GLU A 367 -23.05 -2.16 -11.37
CA GLU A 367 -23.99 -3.24 -11.02
C GLU A 367 -24.29 -3.37 -9.53
N SER A 368 -23.27 -3.26 -8.68
CA SER A 368 -23.42 -3.37 -7.23
C SER A 368 -23.85 -2.07 -6.57
N PHE A 369 -23.63 -0.92 -7.22
CA PHE A 369 -23.76 0.42 -6.63
C PHE A 369 -22.86 0.66 -5.41
N ALA A 370 -21.79 -0.12 -5.27
CA ALA A 370 -20.76 0.13 -4.27
C ALA A 370 -19.91 1.34 -4.65
N ILE A 371 -19.45 2.10 -3.66
CA ILE A 371 -18.47 3.17 -3.88
C ILE A 371 -17.10 2.50 -3.93
N VAL A 372 -16.36 2.72 -5.02
CA VAL A 372 -15.02 2.15 -5.21
C VAL A 372 -13.93 3.18 -4.92
N HIS A 373 -14.23 4.46 -5.10
CA HIS A 373 -13.33 5.58 -4.82
C HIS A 373 -14.13 6.85 -4.54
N ALA A 374 -13.60 7.75 -3.70
CA ALA A 374 -14.09 9.12 -3.58
C ALA A 374 -12.93 10.09 -3.37
N SER A 375 -12.92 11.19 -4.14
CA SER A 375 -11.98 12.29 -4.00
C SER A 375 -12.75 13.58 -3.77
N PHE A 376 -12.46 14.27 -2.68
CA PHE A 376 -13.23 15.43 -2.25
C PHE A 376 -12.40 16.42 -1.45
N ARG A 377 -12.79 17.68 -1.51
CA ARG A 377 -12.10 18.80 -0.85
C ARG A 377 -13.10 19.78 -0.29
N PHE A 378 -12.68 20.59 0.69
CA PHE A 378 -13.51 21.72 1.10
C PHE A 378 -13.62 22.76 -0.01
N ASN A 379 -14.82 23.33 -0.14
CA ASN A 379 -15.03 24.57 -0.86
C ASN A 379 -14.39 25.75 -0.08
N LYS A 380 -14.42 26.94 -0.68
CA LYS A 380 -13.76 28.12 -0.09
C LYS A 380 -14.44 28.60 1.19
N SER A 381 -15.77 28.55 1.31
CA SER A 381 -16.48 28.97 2.52
C SER A 381 -16.18 28.03 3.69
N SER A 382 -16.27 26.72 3.46
CA SER A 382 -16.02 25.69 4.48
C SER A 382 -14.59 25.68 4.99
N LEU A 383 -13.58 26.07 4.19
CA LEU A 383 -12.22 26.23 4.71
C LEU A 383 -12.14 27.25 5.85
N ASN A 384 -12.93 28.33 5.80
CA ASN A 384 -12.92 29.33 6.86
C ASN A 384 -13.57 28.80 8.14
N GLU A 385 -14.65 28.03 8.01
CA GLU A 385 -15.37 27.42 9.12
C GLU A 385 -14.62 26.23 9.73
N ALA A 386 -13.88 25.48 8.91
CA ALA A 386 -13.09 24.31 9.32
C ALA A 386 -11.97 24.63 10.31
N VAL A 387 -11.61 25.90 10.50
CA VAL A 387 -10.57 26.33 11.47
C VAL A 387 -10.84 25.78 12.87
N SER A 388 -12.08 25.88 13.36
CA SER A 388 -12.47 25.45 14.72
C SER A 388 -12.41 23.93 14.89
N PHE A 389 -12.65 23.18 13.81
CA PHE A 389 -12.57 21.72 13.80
C PHE A 389 -11.14 21.24 13.64
N MET A 390 -10.33 21.88 12.80
CA MET A 390 -8.98 21.39 12.48
C MET A 390 -7.91 21.83 13.46
N ILE A 391 -8.10 22.95 14.16
CA ILE A 391 -7.09 23.51 15.07
C ILE A 391 -7.61 23.43 16.50
N ARG A 392 -7.20 22.39 17.22
CA ARG A 392 -7.60 22.15 18.61
C ARG A 392 -6.95 23.12 19.59
N LYS A 393 -5.66 23.38 19.42
CA LYS A 393 -4.88 24.30 20.27
C LYS A 393 -3.92 25.10 19.41
N LYS A 394 -3.84 26.40 19.66
CA LYS A 394 -2.84 27.28 19.06
C LYS A 394 -2.31 28.28 20.10
N PRO A 395 -1.02 28.68 20.05
CA PRO A 395 -0.49 29.69 20.95
C PRO A 395 -1.23 31.04 20.81
N PRO A 396 -1.27 31.86 21.88
CA PRO A 396 -1.81 33.21 21.81
C PRO A 396 -1.14 34.03 20.71
N LYS A 397 -1.91 34.88 20.01
CA LYS A 397 -1.44 35.76 18.92
C LYS A 397 -0.89 35.05 17.66
N VAL A 398 -0.94 33.72 17.60
CA VAL A 398 -0.70 32.96 16.36
C VAL A 398 -1.97 32.92 15.52
N LYS A 399 -1.84 33.26 14.24
CA LYS A 399 -2.89 33.10 13.23
C LYS A 399 -2.59 31.85 12.42
N ALA A 400 -3.56 30.95 12.33
CA ALA A 400 -3.49 29.76 11.51
C ALA A 400 -4.80 29.64 10.74
N ARG A 401 -4.70 29.35 9.44
CA ARG A 401 -5.86 29.13 8.58
C ARG A 401 -5.57 27.94 7.66
N PRO A 402 -6.50 26.99 7.48
CA PRO A 402 -6.38 26.04 6.39
C PRO A 402 -6.51 26.81 5.08
N THR A 403 -5.76 26.36 4.10
CA THR A 403 -5.73 26.93 2.74
C THR A 403 -6.08 25.90 1.69
N TYR A 404 -5.97 24.62 2.05
CA TYR A 404 -6.28 23.49 1.22
C TYR A 404 -6.57 22.29 2.12
N VAL A 405 -7.62 21.55 1.81
CA VAL A 405 -8.01 20.30 2.48
C VAL A 405 -8.56 19.39 1.39
N GLN A 406 -7.87 18.31 1.09
CA GLN A 406 -8.34 17.28 0.16
C GLN A 406 -8.21 15.90 0.79
N TYR A 407 -9.20 15.07 0.52
CA TYR A 407 -9.29 13.69 0.93
C TYR A 407 -9.45 12.80 -0.29
N SER A 408 -8.89 11.60 -0.20
CA SER A 408 -9.04 10.54 -1.20
C SER A 408 -9.22 9.23 -0.46
N VAL A 409 -10.24 8.46 -0.79
CA VAL A 409 -10.48 7.13 -0.22
C VAL A 409 -10.72 6.11 -1.30
N ASN A 410 -10.19 4.91 -1.09
CA ASN A 410 -10.34 3.78 -1.99
C ASN A 410 -10.97 2.60 -1.26
N TYR A 411 -11.74 1.82 -2.01
CA TYR A 411 -12.37 0.60 -1.52
C TYR A 411 -11.93 -0.58 -2.38
N GLN A 412 -11.81 -1.75 -1.76
CA GLN A 412 -11.53 -2.99 -2.48
C GLN A 412 -12.45 -4.11 -1.99
N GLN A 413 -12.60 -5.15 -2.82
CA GLN A 413 -13.37 -6.33 -2.46
C GLN A 413 -12.50 -7.36 -1.72
N TYR A 414 -13.08 -7.94 -0.68
CA TYR A 414 -12.56 -9.10 0.01
C TYR A 414 -13.74 -9.98 0.43
N GLN A 415 -13.72 -11.26 0.02
CA GLN A 415 -14.80 -12.23 0.30
C GLN A 415 -16.19 -11.71 -0.12
N GLY A 416 -16.28 -11.09 -1.30
CA GLY A 416 -17.53 -10.57 -1.85
C GLY A 416 -18.08 -9.30 -1.17
N LYS A 417 -17.34 -8.71 -0.23
CA LYS A 417 -17.71 -7.45 0.44
C LYS A 417 -16.68 -6.37 0.14
N TRP A 418 -17.15 -5.14 -0.03
CA TRP A 418 -16.31 -3.95 -0.14
C TRP A 418 -15.87 -3.48 1.25
N HIS A 419 -14.66 -2.95 1.31
CA HIS A 419 -14.13 -2.34 2.52
C HIS A 419 -13.14 -1.22 2.17
N LEU A 420 -12.95 -0.26 3.08
CA LEU A 420 -11.89 0.74 2.95
C LEU A 420 -10.53 0.04 2.76
N SER A 421 -9.82 0.36 1.68
CA SER A 421 -8.49 -0.19 1.38
C SER A 421 -7.39 0.82 1.70
N SER A 422 -7.62 2.09 1.37
CA SER A 422 -6.71 3.18 1.70
C SER A 422 -7.45 4.50 1.84
N ALA A 423 -6.85 5.42 2.58
CA ALA A 423 -7.29 6.79 2.71
C ALA A 423 -6.08 7.73 2.72
N GLN A 424 -6.23 8.91 2.15
CA GLN A 424 -5.25 9.97 2.21
C GLN A 424 -5.92 11.29 2.59
N ALA A 425 -5.27 12.04 3.47
CA ALA A 425 -5.62 13.41 3.80
C ALA A 425 -4.43 14.33 3.47
N SER A 426 -4.66 15.33 2.62
CA SER A 426 -3.67 16.37 2.30
C SER A 426 -4.20 17.73 2.75
N VAL A 427 -3.56 18.28 3.78
CA VAL A 427 -4.00 19.52 4.43
C VAL A 427 -2.88 20.55 4.43
N LYS A 428 -3.17 21.76 3.94
CA LYS A 428 -2.23 22.89 3.99
C LYS A 428 -2.72 23.99 4.92
N PHE A 429 -1.86 24.45 5.81
CA PHE A 429 -2.11 25.57 6.70
C PHE A 429 -1.14 26.72 6.42
N LYS A 430 -1.67 27.95 6.40
CA LYS A 430 -0.82 29.14 6.49
C LYS A 430 -0.75 29.60 7.94
N ILE A 431 0.45 29.54 8.54
CA ILE A 431 0.68 29.97 9.93
C ILE A 431 1.48 31.26 9.93
N ARG A 432 1.01 32.24 10.71
CA ARG A 432 1.66 33.54 10.91
C ARG A 432 1.82 33.84 12.39
N SER A 433 3.05 34.11 12.81
CA SER A 433 3.39 34.56 14.16
C SER A 433 4.33 35.75 14.07
N LYS A 434 3.89 36.92 14.57
CA LYS A 434 4.75 38.11 14.63
C LYS A 434 5.88 37.93 15.65
N ARG A 435 5.59 37.29 16.78
CA ARG A 435 6.55 37.03 17.86
C ARG A 435 7.71 36.17 17.35
N ASP A 436 7.39 35.14 16.58
CA ASP A 436 8.37 34.15 16.14
C ASP A 436 8.91 34.45 14.74
N ARG A 437 8.56 35.62 14.16
CA ARG A 437 8.89 36.02 12.78
C ARG A 437 8.54 34.93 11.75
N LEU A 438 7.44 34.22 11.98
CA LEU A 438 6.99 33.12 11.12
C LEU A 438 5.93 33.60 10.13
N ASN A 439 6.11 33.21 8.87
CA ASN A 439 5.08 33.29 7.83
C ASN A 439 5.19 32.09 6.87
N SER A 440 4.94 30.89 7.38
CA SER A 440 5.23 29.64 6.66
C SER A 440 3.96 28.89 6.25
N GLU A 441 4.04 28.19 5.12
CA GLU A 441 3.06 27.17 4.75
C GLU A 441 3.48 25.83 5.36
N PHE A 442 2.51 25.16 5.96
CA PHE A 442 2.64 23.81 6.48
C PHE A 442 1.78 22.88 5.65
N HIS A 443 2.33 21.76 5.21
CA HIS A 443 1.61 20.73 4.45
C HIS A 443 1.70 19.41 5.20
N SER A 444 0.56 18.98 5.73
CA SER A 444 0.38 17.69 6.39
C SER A 444 -0.21 16.70 5.39
N VAL A 445 0.44 15.56 5.21
CA VAL A 445 -0.10 14.44 4.43
C VAL A 445 -0.18 13.22 5.33
N SER A 446 -1.39 12.68 5.49
CA SER A 446 -1.63 11.44 6.23
C SER A 446 -2.08 10.35 5.26
N ASP A 447 -1.42 9.20 5.25
CA ASP A 447 -1.78 8.00 4.50
C ASP A 447 -2.24 6.90 5.46
N LEU A 448 -3.30 6.18 5.08
CA LEU A 448 -3.76 4.94 5.72
C LEU A 448 -3.83 3.86 4.64
N LEU A 449 -3.29 2.68 4.93
CA LEU A 449 -3.35 1.49 4.09
C LEU A 449 -3.79 0.31 4.93
N ILE A 450 -4.89 -0.34 4.57
CA ILE A 450 -5.32 -1.59 5.20
C ILE A 450 -4.53 -2.76 4.61
N THR A 451 -3.85 -3.52 5.47
CA THR A 451 -2.90 -4.58 5.09
C THR A 451 -3.32 -5.98 5.53
N ASN A 452 -4.37 -6.08 6.35
CA ASN A 452 -4.99 -7.33 6.73
C ASN A 452 -6.41 -7.10 7.26
N ILE A 453 -7.29 -8.09 7.10
CA ILE A 453 -8.66 -8.09 7.63
C ILE A 453 -9.02 -9.47 8.12
N GLN A 454 -9.46 -9.55 9.37
CA GLN A 454 -9.93 -10.79 9.98
C GLN A 454 -11.30 -10.61 10.65
N PRO A 455 -12.13 -11.67 10.66
CA PRO A 455 -13.30 -11.74 11.53
C PRO A 455 -12.90 -11.54 13.00
N THR A 456 -13.81 -10.97 13.79
CA THR A 456 -13.57 -10.80 15.23
C THR A 456 -14.87 -10.71 16.01
N GLU A 457 -14.84 -11.21 17.24
CA GLU A 457 -15.90 -11.04 18.23
C GLU A 457 -15.60 -9.88 19.21
N LEU A 458 -14.46 -9.21 19.04
CA LEU A 458 -14.08 -8.06 19.86
C LEU A 458 -15.10 -6.93 19.70
N LYS A 459 -15.54 -6.37 20.84
CA LYS A 459 -16.49 -5.26 20.88
C LYS A 459 -15.85 -3.93 21.28
N ARG A 460 -14.68 -3.99 21.91
CA ARG A 460 -13.90 -2.83 22.39
C ARG A 460 -12.44 -3.23 22.54
N PHE A 461 -11.56 -2.23 22.52
CA PHE A 461 -10.22 -2.33 23.11
C PHE A 461 -10.23 -1.82 24.56
N SER A 462 -9.15 -2.05 25.31
CA SER A 462 -8.95 -1.43 26.63
C SER A 462 -8.94 0.11 26.50
N GLY A 463 -9.24 0.84 27.58
CA GLY A 463 -9.42 2.30 27.51
C GLY A 463 -8.14 3.06 27.17
N ASP A 464 -7.04 2.63 27.76
CA ASP A 464 -5.67 3.11 27.64
C ASP A 464 -5.02 2.80 26.27
N GLU A 465 -5.44 1.72 25.62
CA GLU A 465 -4.92 1.31 24.31
C GLU A 465 -5.49 2.12 23.13
N ARG A 466 -6.61 2.83 23.33
CA ARG A 466 -7.37 3.46 22.23
C ARG A 466 -6.85 4.83 21.86
N PHE A 467 -6.89 5.12 20.57
CA PHE A 467 -6.88 6.49 20.07
C PHE A 467 -8.28 7.11 20.19
N SER A 468 -8.30 8.35 20.66
CA SER A 468 -9.45 9.24 20.68
C SER A 468 -9.21 10.45 19.78
N ARG A 469 -10.25 11.26 19.54
CA ARG A 469 -10.12 12.58 18.87
C ARG A 469 -9.15 13.52 19.58
N ASP A 470 -8.89 13.27 20.86
CA ASP A 470 -8.06 14.11 21.72
C ASP A 470 -6.59 13.68 21.75
N ASP A 471 -6.23 12.57 21.11
CA ASP A 471 -4.85 12.09 21.09
C ASP A 471 -4.03 12.75 19.98
N VAL A 472 -2.80 13.15 20.32
CA VAL A 472 -1.82 13.59 19.32
C VAL A 472 -0.94 12.40 18.98
N PHE A 473 -0.99 11.96 17.73
CA PHE A 473 -0.30 10.75 17.27
C PHE A 473 1.17 10.71 17.68
N VAL A 474 1.91 11.79 17.40
CA VAL A 474 3.34 11.92 17.68
C VAL A 474 3.67 11.80 19.18
N GLU A 475 2.74 12.15 20.07
CA GLU A 475 2.94 12.07 21.53
C GLU A 475 2.82 10.63 22.06
N LYS A 476 2.27 9.69 21.27
CA LYS A 476 2.10 8.26 21.65
C LYS A 476 3.19 7.33 21.08
N LEU A 477 4.20 7.87 20.39
CA LEU A 477 5.23 7.07 19.71
C LEU A 477 6.48 6.84 20.57
N GLY A 478 7.08 5.65 20.44
CA GLY A 478 8.37 5.30 21.04
C GLY A 478 9.57 5.78 20.23
N GLN A 479 10.77 5.37 20.66
CA GLN A 479 12.03 5.64 19.95
C GLN A 479 12.14 4.87 18.63
N PHE A 480 13.03 5.34 17.74
CA PHE A 480 13.25 4.78 16.41
C PHE A 480 13.93 3.40 16.45
N ASP A 481 13.41 2.46 15.67
CA ASP A 481 13.99 1.13 15.43
C ASP A 481 13.94 0.86 13.90
N GLU A 482 15.05 0.38 13.34
CA GLU A 482 15.24 0.18 11.90
C GLU A 482 14.73 -1.18 11.42
N LYS A 483 14.82 -2.22 12.27
CA LYS A 483 14.32 -3.60 12.02
C LYS A 483 12.79 -3.72 12.19
N TYR A 484 12.15 -2.59 12.43
CA TYR A 484 10.80 -2.49 12.97
C TYR A 484 9.67 -2.94 12.05
N TRP A 485 9.87 -2.89 10.73
CA TRP A 485 8.81 -3.13 9.73
C TRP A 485 8.86 -4.51 9.09
N GLU A 486 9.81 -5.36 9.47
CA GLU A 486 10.16 -6.60 8.76
C GLU A 486 8.92 -7.42 8.35
N ASN A 487 7.89 -7.46 9.21
CA ASN A 487 6.69 -8.28 9.00
C ASN A 487 5.43 -7.58 8.45
N TYR A 488 5.48 -6.29 8.06
CA TYR A 488 4.30 -5.55 7.60
C TYR A 488 4.47 -4.99 6.19
N ASN A 489 3.38 -5.05 5.42
CA ASN A 489 3.25 -4.27 4.19
C ASN A 489 3.16 -2.78 4.54
N ILE A 490 3.94 -1.96 3.84
CA ILE A 490 4.01 -0.51 4.05
C ILE A 490 4.01 0.20 2.71
N ILE A 491 3.70 1.49 2.72
CA ILE A 491 3.89 2.33 1.54
C ILE A 491 5.35 2.73 1.48
N LYS A 492 6.06 2.33 0.41
CA LYS A 492 7.47 2.66 0.23
C LYS A 492 7.68 4.19 0.31
N PRO A 493 8.65 4.71 1.08
CA PRO A 493 8.94 6.14 1.08
C PRO A 493 9.37 6.58 -0.33
N ASP A 494 8.91 7.74 -0.78
CA ASP A 494 9.34 8.36 -2.04
C ASP A 494 10.78 8.88 -1.94
N GLU A 495 11.37 9.25 -3.07
CA GLU A 495 12.75 9.70 -3.17
C GLU A 495 13.01 10.93 -2.29
N ASP A 496 12.09 11.90 -2.31
CA ASP A 496 12.15 13.11 -1.48
C ASP A 496 12.18 12.75 0.02
N LEU A 497 11.30 11.86 0.47
CA LEU A 497 11.27 11.38 1.85
C LEU A 497 12.52 10.55 2.22
N ARG A 498 13.01 9.70 1.31
CA ARG A 498 14.25 8.94 1.53
C ARG A 498 15.46 9.87 1.65
N ASN A 499 15.54 10.91 0.83
CA ASN A 499 16.60 11.90 0.90
C ASN A 499 16.52 12.69 2.21
N ALA A 500 15.31 13.03 2.67
CA ALA A 500 15.12 13.64 3.98
C ALA A 500 15.59 12.75 5.17
N PHE A 501 15.65 11.43 4.98
CA PHE A 501 16.26 10.51 5.95
C PHE A 501 17.80 10.41 5.82
N LYS A 502 18.36 10.68 4.62
CA LYS A 502 19.79 10.54 4.29
C LYS A 502 20.59 11.83 4.41
N GLU A 503 19.96 13.00 4.26
CA GLU A 503 20.57 14.31 4.44
C GLU A 503 20.90 14.53 5.92
N LYS A 504 21.89 13.77 6.41
CA LYS A 504 22.75 14.02 7.57
C LYS A 504 23.83 12.94 7.65
#